data_AF-A0A376U2C0-F1
#
_entry.id   AF-A0A376U2C0-F1
#
_cell.length_a   1.000
_cell.length_b   1.000
_cell.length_c   1.000
_cell.angle_alpha   90.00
_cell.angle_beta   90.00
_cell.angle_gamma   90.00
#
_symmetry.space_group_name_H-M   'P 1'
#
loop_
_entity.id
_entity.type
_entity.pdbx_description
1 polymer ?
#
loop_
_entity_poly.entity_id
_entity_poly.type
_entity_poly.pdbx_seq_one_letter_code
_entity_poly.pdbx_strand_id
1 'polypeptide(L)'
;MIISEMQRKLATWAVTDPSLRIQRLLRLITQPEWLAEAARITLSSKGAHTPGVDGVNKTMLQARLAVELQILRDELLSGHYQPLPARRVYIPKATANCDHWVSPRCGIVLFSGPC
;
A
#
# COMPACT_ATOMS: atom_id res chain seq x y z
N MET A 1 -19.24 -4.96 -6.65
CA MET A 1 -18.06 -5.62 -7.23
C MET A 1 -17.17 -6.09 -6.10
N ILE A 2 -16.80 -7.37 -6.05
CA ILE A 2 -15.90 -7.90 -5.01
C ILE A 2 -14.46 -7.72 -5.51
N ILE A 3 -13.69 -6.85 -4.84
CA ILE A 3 -12.33 -6.46 -5.26
C ILE A 3 -11.41 -7.70 -5.38
N SER A 4 -11.48 -8.65 -4.45
CA SER A 4 -10.66 -9.86 -4.46
C SER A 4 -10.97 -10.80 -5.64
N GLU A 5 -12.23 -10.89 -6.07
CA GLU A 5 -12.61 -11.67 -7.24
C GLU A 5 -12.09 -11.03 -8.53
N MET A 6 -12.16 -9.70 -8.63
CA MET A 6 -11.61 -8.97 -9.77
C MET A 6 -10.09 -9.08 -9.81
N GLN A 7 -9.38 -8.94 -8.68
CA GLN A 7 -7.94 -9.17 -8.61
C GLN A 7 -7.57 -10.57 -9.12
N ARG A 8 -8.31 -11.61 -8.74
CA ARG A 8 -8.09 -12.98 -9.21
C ARG A 8 -8.28 -13.11 -10.73
N LYS A 9 -9.38 -12.58 -11.27
CA LYS A 9 -9.65 -12.60 -12.72
C LYS A 9 -8.56 -11.89 -13.52
N LEU A 10 -8.15 -10.71 -13.06
CA LEU A 10 -7.09 -9.91 -13.66
C LEU A 10 -5.75 -10.64 -13.66
N ALA A 11 -5.40 -11.30 -12.54
CA ALA A 11 -4.20 -12.13 -12.45
C ALA A 11 -4.26 -13.32 -13.41
N THR A 12 -5.39 -14.02 -13.51
CA THR A 12 -5.58 -15.11 -14.47
C THR A 12 -5.39 -14.62 -15.90
N TRP A 13 -6.08 -13.56 -16.32
CA TRP A 13 -5.99 -13.04 -17.69
C TRP A 13 -4.57 -12.60 -18.06
N ALA A 14 -3.86 -11.93 -17.15
CA ALA A 14 -2.49 -11.51 -17.38
C ALA A 14 -1.52 -12.68 -17.60
N VAL A 15 -1.83 -13.88 -17.09
CA VAL A 15 -1.03 -15.10 -17.27
C VAL A 15 -1.46 -15.88 -18.52
N THR A 16 -2.77 -15.96 -18.79
CA THR A 16 -3.30 -16.81 -19.87
C THR A 16 -3.13 -16.20 -21.26
N ASP A 17 -3.22 -14.87 -21.40
CA ASP A 17 -3.09 -14.20 -22.69
C ASP A 17 -2.45 -12.80 -22.54
N PRO A 18 -1.21 -12.60 -23.03
CA PRO A 18 -0.55 -11.29 -23.00
C PRO A 18 -1.31 -10.19 -23.75
N SER A 19 -2.18 -10.53 -24.71
CA SER A 19 -3.03 -9.56 -25.42
C SER A 19 -4.18 -9.04 -24.54
N LEU A 20 -4.56 -9.81 -23.51
CA LEU A 20 -5.51 -9.41 -22.46
C LEU A 20 -4.83 -8.71 -21.28
N ARG A 21 -3.53 -8.36 -21.40
CA ARG A 21 -2.88 -7.51 -20.38
C ARG A 21 -3.68 -6.23 -20.19
N ILE A 22 -3.87 -5.88 -18.93
CA ILE A 22 -4.75 -4.81 -18.50
C ILE A 22 -4.17 -3.47 -18.97
N GLN A 23 -4.67 -2.96 -20.10
CA GLN A 23 -4.17 -1.73 -20.71
C GLN A 23 -4.51 -0.47 -19.88
N ARG A 24 -5.51 -0.55 -19.00
CA ARG A 24 -6.03 0.60 -18.23
C ARG A 24 -6.05 0.34 -16.73
N LEU A 25 -5.01 -0.33 -16.20
CA LEU A 25 -4.91 -0.68 -14.78
C LEU A 25 -5.02 0.55 -13.88
N LEU A 26 -4.35 1.66 -14.24
CA LEU A 26 -4.40 2.91 -13.48
C LEU A 26 -5.84 3.43 -13.35
N ARG A 27 -6.62 3.38 -14.44
CA ARG A 27 -8.04 3.79 -14.43
C ARG A 27 -8.92 2.87 -13.58
N LEU A 28 -8.55 1.59 -13.45
CA LEU A 28 -9.24 0.66 -12.58
C LEU A 28 -8.95 0.95 -11.10
N ILE A 29 -7.67 1.03 -10.72
CA ILE A 29 -7.27 1.19 -9.31
C ILE A 29 -7.65 2.57 -8.74
N THR A 30 -7.84 3.57 -9.60
CA THR A 30 -8.30 4.91 -9.21
C THR A 30 -9.80 4.98 -8.97
N GLN A 31 -10.57 3.92 -9.28
CA GLN A 31 -12.01 3.88 -8.98
C GLN A 31 -12.26 4.05 -7.46
N PRO A 32 -13.28 4.83 -7.05
CA PRO A 32 -13.48 5.20 -5.64
C PRO A 32 -13.54 4.01 -4.68
N GLU A 33 -14.16 2.91 -5.11
CA GLU A 33 -14.27 1.67 -4.34
C GLU A 33 -12.91 1.00 -4.08
N TRP A 34 -11.99 1.06 -5.04
CA TRP A 34 -10.63 0.52 -4.91
C TRP A 34 -9.79 1.38 -3.97
N LEU A 35 -9.89 2.71 -4.12
CA LEU A 35 -9.20 3.65 -3.24
C LEU A 35 -9.72 3.58 -1.80
N ALA A 36 -11.04 3.46 -1.61
CA ALA A 36 -11.65 3.29 -0.30
C ALA A 36 -11.19 2.00 0.39
N GLU A 37 -11.13 0.89 -0.36
CA GLU A 37 -10.65 -0.39 0.19
C GLU A 37 -9.15 -0.34 0.52
N ALA A 38 -8.34 0.29 -0.33
CA ALA A 38 -6.92 0.52 -0.06
C ALA A 38 -6.72 1.35 1.21
N ALA A 39 -7.50 2.42 1.39
CA ALA A 39 -7.48 3.23 2.60
C ALA A 39 -7.90 2.43 3.83
N ARG A 40 -8.97 1.63 3.74
CA ARG A 40 -9.45 0.77 4.82
C ARG A 40 -8.35 -0.19 5.29
N ILE A 41 -7.68 -0.87 4.37
CA ILE A 41 -6.57 -1.79 4.68
C ILE A 41 -5.40 -1.02 5.30
N THR A 42 -4.99 0.08 4.69
CA THR A 42 -3.84 0.89 5.14
C THR A 42 -4.04 1.42 6.57
N LEU A 43 -5.22 1.98 6.84
CA LEU A 43 -5.57 2.55 8.14
C LEU A 43 -5.83 1.49 9.22
N SER A 44 -6.00 0.22 8.84
CA SER A 44 -6.08 -0.91 9.78
C SER A 44 -4.72 -1.40 10.26
N SER A 45 -3.64 -1.04 9.56
CA SER A 45 -2.28 -1.47 9.89
C SER A 45 -1.74 -0.80 11.15
N LYS A 46 -0.80 -1.46 11.86
CA LYS A 46 -0.10 -0.86 13.01
C LYS A 46 0.63 0.43 12.63
N GLY A 47 1.20 0.47 11.41
CA GLY A 47 1.96 1.60 10.88
C GLY A 47 1.15 2.87 10.67
N ALA A 48 -0.20 2.80 10.62
CA ALA A 48 -1.05 3.97 10.46
C ALA A 48 -0.95 4.98 11.64
N HIS A 49 -0.44 4.55 12.79
CA HIS A 49 -0.18 5.43 13.95
C HIS A 49 1.18 6.14 13.87
N THR A 50 2.06 5.71 12.96
CA THR A 50 3.38 6.31 12.78
C THR A 50 3.29 7.38 11.70
N PRO A 51 3.42 8.68 12.03
CA PRO A 51 3.34 9.72 11.03
C PRO A 51 4.52 9.65 10.05
N GLY A 52 4.22 9.96 8.79
CA GLY A 52 5.20 10.11 7.71
C GLY A 52 6.05 11.37 7.85
N VAL A 53 6.66 11.80 6.75
CA VAL A 53 7.39 13.08 6.68
C VAL A 53 6.45 14.30 6.75
N ASP A 54 5.19 14.10 6.40
CA ASP A 54 4.11 15.10 6.43
C ASP A 54 3.50 15.32 7.82
N GLY A 55 3.86 14.50 8.81
CA GLY A 55 3.30 14.57 10.16
C GLY A 55 1.85 14.07 10.26
N VAL A 56 1.25 13.57 9.18
CA VAL A 56 -0.16 13.16 9.16
C VAL A 56 -0.28 11.77 9.80
N ASN A 57 -1.10 11.69 10.85
CA ASN A 57 -1.45 10.41 11.48
C ASN A 57 -2.82 9.91 11.00
N LYS A 58 -3.14 8.66 11.34
CA LYS A 58 -4.43 8.02 11.02
C LYS A 58 -5.65 8.89 11.33
N THR A 59 -5.74 9.46 12.52
CA THR A 59 -6.91 10.24 12.96
C THR A 59 -7.11 11.49 12.10
N MET A 60 -6.01 12.20 11.82
CA MET A 60 -6.03 13.37 10.95
C MET A 60 -6.44 13.02 9.52
N LEU A 61 -5.95 11.91 8.97
CA LEU A 61 -6.34 11.45 7.63
C LEU A 61 -7.79 10.99 7.58
N GLN A 62 -8.27 10.26 8.59
CA GLN A 62 -9.65 9.78 8.68
C GLN A 62 -10.67 10.91 8.68
N ALA A 63 -10.39 12.03 9.35
CA ALA A 63 -11.29 13.19 9.40
C ALA A 63 -11.55 13.84 8.04
N ARG A 64 -10.61 13.72 7.09
CA ARG A 64 -10.67 14.31 5.75
C ARG A 64 -10.60 13.27 4.63
N LEU A 65 -10.85 12.00 4.95
CA LEU A 65 -10.55 10.87 4.07
C LEU A 65 -11.22 11.00 2.69
N ALA A 66 -12.49 11.38 2.64
CA ALA A 66 -13.21 11.51 1.37
C ALA A 66 -12.57 12.54 0.43
N VAL A 67 -12.13 13.68 0.98
CA VAL A 67 -11.47 14.75 0.22
C VAL A 67 -10.08 14.30 -0.25
N GLU A 68 -9.30 13.69 0.63
CA GLU A 68 -7.96 13.19 0.30
C GLU A 68 -7.99 12.09 -0.77
N LEU A 69 -8.98 11.18 -0.73
CA LEU A 69 -9.14 10.17 -1.78
C LEU A 69 -9.54 10.77 -3.12
N GLN A 70 -10.31 11.86 -3.10
CA GLN A 70 -10.67 12.58 -4.32
C GLN A 70 -9.46 13.31 -4.92
N ILE A 71 -8.68 14.02 -4.09
CA ILE A 71 -7.43 14.66 -4.51
C ILE A 71 -6.47 13.63 -5.09
N LEU A 72 -6.23 12.53 -4.36
CA LEU A 72 -5.37 11.43 -4.82
C LEU A 72 -5.82 10.87 -6.16
N ARG A 73 -7.14 10.67 -6.34
CA ARG A 73 -7.71 10.21 -7.61
C ARG A 73 -7.40 11.19 -8.74
N ASP A 74 -7.60 12.47 -8.53
CA ASP A 74 -7.41 13.50 -9.55
C ASP A 74 -5.92 13.67 -9.91
N GLU A 75 -5.01 13.61 -8.93
CA GLU A 75 -3.57 13.60 -9.15
C GLU A 75 -3.08 12.37 -9.91
N LEU A 76 -3.60 11.18 -9.58
CA LEU A 76 -3.26 9.94 -10.28
C LEU A 76 -3.76 9.94 -11.73
N LEU A 77 -4.96 10.45 -11.97
CA LEU A 77 -5.55 10.52 -13.32
C LEU A 77 -4.92 11.60 -14.19
N SER A 78 -4.51 12.72 -13.60
CA SER A 78 -3.78 13.79 -14.31
C SER A 78 -2.30 13.49 -14.51
N GLY A 79 -1.75 12.49 -13.80
CA GLY A 79 -0.33 12.15 -13.85
C GLY A 79 0.56 13.09 -13.04
N HIS A 80 -0.02 13.93 -12.18
CA HIS A 80 0.70 14.90 -11.34
C HIS A 80 0.98 14.41 -9.92
N TYR A 81 0.58 13.17 -9.59
CA TYR A 81 0.88 12.59 -8.28
C TYR A 81 2.38 12.54 -7.99
N GLN A 82 2.80 13.20 -6.90
CA GLN A 82 4.18 13.22 -6.44
C GLN A 82 4.27 12.58 -5.05
N PRO A 83 4.82 11.34 -4.94
CA PRO A 83 4.96 10.71 -3.64
C PRO A 83 6.02 11.43 -2.81
N LEU A 84 5.70 11.67 -1.53
CA LEU A 84 6.67 12.18 -0.57
C LEU A 84 7.75 11.12 -0.26
N PRO A 85 8.98 11.56 0.07
CA PRO A 85 10.04 10.63 0.45
C PRO A 85 9.67 9.84 1.71
N ALA A 86 10.09 8.58 1.77
CA ALA A 86 9.86 7.75 2.95
C ALA A 86 10.65 8.26 4.17
N ARG A 87 9.97 8.37 5.32
CA ARG A 87 10.61 8.72 6.60
C ARG A 87 11.54 7.59 7.04
N ARG A 88 12.83 7.88 7.19
CA ARG A 88 13.81 6.93 7.74
C ARG A 88 13.71 6.90 9.26
N VAL A 89 13.49 5.72 9.82
CA VAL A 89 13.47 5.49 11.27
C VAL A 89 14.25 4.21 11.55
N TYR A 90 15.16 4.26 12.52
CA TYR A 90 15.82 3.06 13.02
C TYR A 90 14.85 2.26 13.89
N ILE A 91 14.53 1.04 13.46
CA ILE A 91 13.75 0.09 14.27
C ILE A 91 14.76 -0.86 14.90
N PRO A 92 15.06 -0.75 16.21
CA PRO A 92 15.95 -1.69 16.87
C PRO A 92 15.38 -3.09 16.74
N LYS A 93 16.15 -3.99 16.14
CA LYS A 93 15.85 -5.42 16.14
C LYS A 93 16.16 -5.96 17.53
N ALA A 94 15.27 -6.78 18.09
CA ALA A 94 15.53 -7.38 19.39
C ALA A 94 16.76 -8.31 19.31
N THR A 95 17.81 -7.99 20.07
CA THR A 95 18.96 -8.88 20.31
C THR A 95 18.64 -9.82 21.46
N ALA A 96 17.72 -10.75 21.22
CA ALA A 96 17.47 -11.87 22.10
C ALA A 96 16.98 -13.06 21.27
N ASN A 97 17.93 -13.96 20.99
CA ASN A 97 17.70 -15.40 20.80
C ASN A 97 16.95 -15.74 19.50
N CYS A 98 17.73 -16.04 18.45
CA CYS A 98 17.27 -16.57 17.18
C CYS A 98 16.76 -18.04 17.29
N ASP A 99 15.89 -18.39 18.24
CA ASP A 99 15.39 -19.78 18.36
C ASP A 99 13.88 -19.92 18.62
N HIS A 100 13.10 -18.83 18.65
CA HIS A 100 11.65 -18.94 18.86
C HIS A 100 10.75 -18.10 17.95
N TRP A 101 11.30 -17.45 16.93
CA TRP A 101 10.50 -16.71 15.94
C TRP A 101 10.45 -17.44 14.61
N VAL A 102 9.84 -18.63 14.60
CA VAL A 102 9.24 -19.14 13.36
C VAL A 102 7.95 -18.36 13.13
N SER A 103 8.06 -17.21 12.46
CA SER A 103 6.91 -16.59 11.80
C SER A 103 6.89 -17.08 10.35
N PRO A 104 5.91 -17.90 9.92
CA PRO A 104 5.93 -18.50 8.59
C PRO A 104 5.54 -17.53 7.46
N ARG A 105 5.35 -16.22 7.72
CA ARG A 105 4.89 -15.27 6.71
C ARG A 105 5.48 -13.88 6.90
N CYS A 106 6.67 -13.63 6.37
CA CYS A 106 7.02 -12.43 5.61
C CYS A 106 8.50 -12.50 5.22
N GLY A 107 8.76 -12.88 3.97
CA GLY A 107 10.06 -12.64 3.34
C GLY A 107 10.16 -11.17 2.95
N ILE A 108 10.80 -10.36 3.80
CA ILE A 108 11.42 -9.12 3.37
C ILE A 108 12.88 -9.23 3.78
N VAL A 109 13.72 -9.51 2.79
CA VAL A 109 15.17 -9.49 2.90
C VAL A 109 15.57 -8.04 3.12
N LEU A 110 16.05 -7.71 4.32
CA LEU A 110 16.73 -6.45 4.60
C LEU A 110 18.23 -6.74 4.54
N PHE A 111 18.91 -6.04 3.62
CA PHE A 111 20.36 -6.07 3.46
C PHE A 111 21.06 -5.97 4.81
N SER A 112 21.78 -7.03 5.16
CA SER A 112 22.79 -7.04 6.20
C SER A 112 24.01 -6.26 5.71
N GLY A 113 24.20 -5.04 6.22
CA GLY A 113 25.49 -4.36 6.16
C GLY A 113 26.46 -4.96 7.19
N PRO A 114 27.78 -5.04 6.90
CA PRO A 114 28.75 -5.58 7.83
C PRO A 114 29.04 -4.57 8.95
N CYS A 115 29.31 -5.10 10.15
CA CYS A 115 30.01 -4.37 11.21
C CYS A 115 31.41 -3.98 10.77
#